data_AF-A0A1H5J0N4-F1
#
_entry.id   AF-A0A1H5J0N4-F1
#
_cell.length_a   1.000
_cell.length_b   1.000
_cell.length_c   1.000
_cell.angle_alpha   90.00
_cell.angle_beta   90.00
_cell.angle_gamma   90.00
#
_symmetry.space_group_name_H-M   'P 1'
#
loop_
_entity.id
_entity.type
_entity.pdbx_description
1 polymer ?
#
loop_
_entity_poly.entity_id
_entity_poly.type
_entity_poly.pdbx_seq_one_letter_code
_entity_poly.pdbx_strand_id
1 'polypeptide(L)'
;MLPAFPASADSPAGDRTTAASTDAATGMRPRLDVDGDGIGDLLYRDVEGQLWATESLWDSSGYYGIRSQDRSERPKELLTPGDLDGNGEDEILTLSASGTLALYESAGERTGTTGKVLWSGTGWQKYNKVSAPGDLNG
;
A
#
# COMPACT_ATOMS: atom_id res chain seq x y z
N MET A 1 42.34 32.50 -35.89
CA MET A 1 42.37 31.19 -36.56
C MET A 1 42.02 30.15 -35.49
N LEU A 2 40.76 29.72 -35.43
CA LEU A 2 40.27 28.70 -34.47
C LEU A 2 40.20 27.34 -35.16
N PRO A 3 40.59 26.26 -34.46
CA PRO A 3 39.94 24.96 -34.60
C PRO A 3 39.51 24.44 -33.21
N ALA A 4 38.21 24.39 -32.93
CA ALA A 4 37.31 23.23 -33.06
C ALA A 4 37.44 22.23 -31.89
N PHE A 5 36.47 22.27 -30.98
CA PHE A 5 36.25 21.26 -29.93
C PHE A 5 35.89 19.91 -30.57
N PRO A 6 36.40 18.77 -30.08
CA PRO A 6 35.89 17.47 -30.48
C PRO A 6 34.47 17.28 -29.93
N ALA A 7 33.58 16.82 -30.81
CA ALA A 7 32.17 16.58 -30.56
C ALA A 7 31.92 15.52 -29.47
N SER A 8 30.90 15.75 -28.65
CA SER A 8 30.31 14.74 -27.77
C SER A 8 29.95 13.49 -28.56
N ALA A 9 30.57 12.36 -28.22
CA ALA A 9 30.09 11.06 -28.68
C ALA A 9 28.83 10.71 -27.86
N ASP A 10 27.69 10.85 -28.53
CA ASP A 10 26.41 10.27 -28.16
C ASP A 10 26.58 8.76 -27.99
N SER A 11 26.57 8.28 -26.75
CA SER A 11 26.58 6.84 -26.49
C SER A 11 25.16 6.32 -26.69
N PRO A 12 24.94 5.32 -27.56
CA PRO A 12 23.60 4.91 -27.91
C PRO A 12 22.86 4.43 -26.67
N ALA A 13 21.66 4.99 -26.48
CA ALA A 13 20.66 4.49 -25.56
C ALA A 13 20.44 3.01 -25.86
N GLY A 14 21.04 2.15 -25.03
CA GLY A 14 20.66 0.76 -24.96
C GLY A 14 19.20 0.74 -24.56
N ASP A 15 18.35 0.39 -25.51
CA ASP A 15 16.95 0.06 -25.33
C ASP A 15 16.86 -0.97 -24.20
N ARG A 16 16.62 -0.49 -22.98
CA ARG A 16 16.08 -1.33 -21.92
C ARG A 16 14.60 -1.45 -22.23
N THR A 17 14.32 -2.21 -23.28
CA THR A 17 13.07 -2.95 -23.38
C THR A 17 13.06 -3.87 -22.17
N THR A 18 12.58 -3.36 -21.04
CA THR A 18 12.15 -4.18 -19.91
C THR A 18 10.94 -4.93 -20.42
N ALA A 19 11.21 -6.06 -21.07
CA ALA A 19 10.25 -7.13 -21.22
C ALA A 19 9.54 -7.23 -19.87
N ALA A 20 8.23 -7.01 -19.87
CA ALA A 20 7.39 -7.29 -18.72
C ALA A 20 7.78 -8.69 -18.26
N SER A 21 8.43 -8.76 -17.10
CA SER A 21 8.78 -10.03 -16.48
C SER A 21 7.45 -10.70 -16.18
N THR A 22 7.02 -11.57 -17.08
CA THR A 22 6.06 -12.64 -16.80
C THR A 22 6.77 -13.74 -16.03
N ASP A 23 7.59 -13.35 -15.06
CA ASP A 23 7.88 -14.19 -13.93
C ASP A 23 6.77 -13.86 -12.94
N ALA A 24 5.69 -14.65 -13.00
CA ALA A 24 4.97 -14.97 -11.79
C ALA A 24 6.02 -15.58 -10.86
N ALA A 25 6.75 -14.72 -10.16
CA ALA A 25 7.62 -15.14 -9.09
C ALA A 25 6.73 -15.99 -8.21
N THR A 26 7.03 -17.27 -8.13
CA THR A 26 6.57 -18.14 -7.06
C THR A 26 7.31 -17.75 -5.77
N GLY A 27 7.35 -16.44 -5.51
CA GLY A 27 7.76 -15.79 -4.29
C GLY A 27 6.48 -15.23 -3.71
N MET A 28 6.23 -15.52 -2.43
CA MET A 28 5.07 -14.99 -1.73
C MET A 28 4.94 -13.49 -2.04
N ARG A 29 3.76 -13.09 -2.52
CA ARG A 29 3.44 -11.67 -2.56
C ARG A 29 3.59 -11.10 -1.14
N PRO A 30 4.16 -9.91 -0.96
CA PRO A 30 4.11 -9.23 0.33
C PRO A 30 2.65 -9.15 0.81
N ARG A 31 2.46 -9.07 2.12
CA ARG A 31 1.12 -8.95 2.72
C ARG A 31 0.49 -7.56 2.55
N LEU A 32 1.34 -6.60 2.23
CA LEU A 32 0.99 -5.22 2.02
C LEU A 32 1.93 -4.68 0.94
N ASP A 33 1.35 -4.35 -0.20
CA ASP A 33 1.96 -3.65 -1.34
C ASP A 33 0.96 -2.59 -1.80
N VAL A 34 1.06 -1.40 -1.22
CA VAL A 34 0.09 -0.32 -1.38
C VAL A 34 0.30 0.39 -2.71
N ASP A 35 1.54 0.47 -3.18
CA ASP A 35 1.86 1.09 -4.44
C ASP A 35 1.90 0.09 -5.62
N GLY A 36 1.92 -1.22 -5.37
CA GLY A 36 1.84 -2.24 -6.42
C GLY A 36 3.17 -2.50 -7.14
N ASP A 37 4.30 -2.08 -6.56
CA ASP A 37 5.63 -2.26 -7.15
C ASP A 37 6.22 -3.68 -6.96
N GLY A 38 5.51 -4.53 -6.21
CA GLY A 38 5.91 -5.90 -5.88
C GLY A 38 6.83 -6.01 -4.66
N ILE A 39 7.11 -4.90 -3.98
CA ILE A 39 7.89 -4.80 -2.75
C ILE A 39 6.92 -4.60 -1.57
N GLY A 40 7.33 -5.07 -0.39
CA GLY A 40 6.51 -4.95 0.81
C GLY A 40 6.59 -3.57 1.45
N ASP A 41 5.41 -3.02 1.75
CA ASP A 41 5.22 -1.72 2.38
C ASP A 41 4.96 -1.81 3.88
N LEU A 42 5.11 -0.67 4.57
CA LEU A 42 4.78 -0.54 5.98
C LEU A 42 3.76 0.57 6.22
N LEU A 43 2.63 0.18 6.79
CA LEU A 43 1.58 1.07 7.27
C LEU A 43 1.62 1.13 8.81
N TYR A 44 1.73 2.32 9.39
CA TYR A 44 1.85 2.52 10.82
C TYR A 44 1.00 3.70 11.31
N ARG A 45 0.79 3.76 12.63
CA ARG A 45 0.09 4.85 13.31
C ARG A 45 1.03 5.56 14.26
N ASP A 46 1.00 6.89 14.27
CA ASP A 46 1.70 7.68 15.28
C ASP A 46 0.94 7.77 16.61
N VAL A 47 1.51 8.51 17.57
CA VAL A 47 0.94 8.69 18.90
C VAL A 47 -0.25 9.65 18.91
N GLU A 48 -0.32 10.54 17.92
CA GLU A 48 -1.45 11.44 17.66
C GLU A 48 -2.63 10.74 16.96
N GLY A 49 -2.46 9.48 16.56
CA GLY A 49 -3.49 8.67 15.91
C GLY A 49 -3.66 9.00 14.43
N GLN A 50 -2.65 9.59 13.78
CA GLN A 50 -2.57 9.67 12.33
C GLN A 50 -1.95 8.39 11.78
N LEU A 51 -2.40 8.01 10.58
CA LEU A 51 -1.86 6.90 9.83
C LEU A 51 -0.85 7.40 8.80
N TRP A 52 0.16 6.58 8.60
CA TRP A 52 1.32 6.82 7.76
C TRP A 52 1.64 5.54 7.01
N ALA A 53 2.01 5.66 5.73
CA ALA A 53 2.56 4.56 4.95
C ALA A 53 3.99 4.91 4.55
N THR A 54 4.81 3.89 4.42
CA THR A 54 6.08 3.98 3.72
C THR A 54 6.01 2.97 2.59
N GLU A 55 6.11 3.51 1.37
CA GLU A 55 6.01 2.84 0.06
C GLU A 55 7.30 2.04 -0.27
N SER A 56 8.35 2.18 0.53
CA SER A 56 9.44 1.20 0.63
C SER A 56 10.30 1.48 1.88
N LEU A 57 11.16 0.52 2.26
CA LEU A 57 12.18 0.72 3.31
C LEU A 57 13.30 1.67 2.89
N TRP A 58 13.38 2.02 1.61
CA TRP A 58 14.46 2.82 1.01
C TRP A 58 13.98 4.20 0.53
N ASP A 59 12.68 4.44 0.52
CA ASP A 59 12.05 5.70 0.15
C ASP A 59 11.64 6.53 1.35
N SER A 60 11.40 7.81 1.11
CA SER A 60 10.90 8.73 2.12
C SER A 60 9.47 8.38 2.52
N SER A 61 9.22 8.19 3.81
CA SER A 61 7.86 7.96 4.32
C SER A 61 6.92 9.12 4.01
N GLY A 62 5.71 8.80 3.57
CA GLY A 62 4.67 9.75 3.20
C GLY A 62 3.44 9.66 4.10
N TYR A 63 2.64 10.72 4.13
CA TYR A 63 1.34 10.65 4.81
C TYR A 63 0.42 9.67 4.06
N TYR A 64 -0.20 8.75 4.80
CA TYR A 64 -1.19 7.83 4.23
C TYR A 64 -2.53 7.94 4.96
N GLY A 65 -3.49 8.56 4.30
CA GLY A 65 -4.82 8.78 4.87
C GLY A 65 -5.73 7.56 4.77
N ILE A 66 -6.59 7.34 5.76
CA ILE A 66 -7.79 6.53 5.54
C ILE A 66 -8.89 7.44 5.02
N ARG A 67 -9.52 7.08 3.88
CA ARG A 67 -10.72 7.74 3.37
C ARG A 67 -11.94 7.39 4.22
N SER A 68 -11.96 7.85 5.46
CA SER A 68 -13.15 7.76 6.30
C SER A 68 -14.12 8.88 6.00
N GLN A 69 -15.40 8.54 5.86
CA GLN A 69 -16.49 9.53 5.83
C GLN A 69 -16.71 10.16 7.22
N ASP A 70 -16.26 9.48 8.28
CA ASP A 70 -16.36 9.96 9.65
C ASP A 70 -14.97 10.14 10.27
N ARG A 71 -14.57 11.39 10.47
CA ARG A 71 -13.27 11.73 11.07
C ARG A 71 -13.19 11.43 12.57
N SER A 72 -14.32 11.19 13.24
CA SER A 72 -14.34 10.74 14.63
C SER A 72 -14.00 9.25 14.77
N GLU A 73 -14.12 8.49 13.68
CA GLU A 73 -13.82 7.07 13.58
C GLU A 73 -12.36 6.81 13.23
N ARG A 74 -11.43 7.48 13.92
CA ARG A 74 -10.00 7.21 13.73
C ARG A 74 -9.68 5.77 14.13
N PRO A 75 -8.90 5.05 13.32
CA PRO A 75 -8.65 3.65 13.58
C PRO A 75 -7.68 3.47 14.75
N LYS A 76 -8.13 2.71 15.75
CA LYS A 76 -7.30 2.22 16.86
C LYS A 76 -6.51 0.97 16.49
N GLU A 77 -6.91 0.25 15.45
CA GLU A 77 -6.17 -0.89 14.91
C GLU A 77 -6.27 -0.88 13.39
N LEU A 78 -5.23 -1.44 12.78
CA LEU A 78 -5.03 -1.51 11.36
C LEU A 78 -4.56 -2.93 11.04
N LEU A 79 -5.19 -3.55 10.06
CA LEU A 79 -4.92 -4.91 9.64
C LEU A 79 -4.86 -4.95 8.11
N THR A 80 -3.94 -5.78 7.61
CA THR A 80 -3.69 -5.95 6.18
C THR A 80 -4.02 -7.42 5.83
N PRO A 81 -5.28 -7.72 5.51
CA PRO A 81 -5.68 -9.06 5.10
C PRO A 81 -5.04 -9.53 3.79
N GLY A 82 -4.46 -8.63 3.00
CA GLY A 82 -3.96 -8.89 1.65
C GLY A 82 -5.05 -8.67 0.60
N ASP A 83 -4.77 -9.07 -0.63
CA ASP A 83 -5.70 -9.07 -1.78
C ASP A 83 -6.86 -10.07 -1.57
N LEU A 84 -8.02 -9.54 -1.16
CA LEU A 84 -9.24 -10.29 -0.87
C LEU A 84 -10.16 -10.43 -2.08
N ASP A 85 -10.03 -9.57 -3.10
CA ASP A 85 -10.90 -9.57 -4.28
C ASP A 85 -10.23 -10.10 -5.56
N GLY A 86 -8.92 -10.35 -5.51
CA GLY A 86 -8.11 -10.93 -6.58
C GLY A 86 -7.66 -9.91 -7.64
N ASN A 87 -7.72 -8.62 -7.35
CA ASN A 87 -7.37 -7.56 -8.31
C ASN A 87 -5.86 -7.25 -8.36
N GLY A 88 -5.07 -7.82 -7.45
CA GLY A 88 -3.63 -7.62 -7.36
C GLY A 88 -3.19 -6.47 -6.45
N GLU A 89 -4.10 -5.79 -5.78
CA GLU A 89 -3.86 -4.75 -4.77
C GLU A 89 -4.37 -5.22 -3.39
N ASP A 90 -3.65 -4.89 -2.31
CA ASP A 90 -4.03 -5.36 -0.98
C ASP A 90 -5.12 -4.50 -0.32
N GLU A 91 -6.18 -5.11 0.20
CA GLU A 91 -7.17 -4.39 1.00
C GLU A 91 -6.65 -3.98 2.39
N ILE A 92 -7.21 -2.89 2.90
CA ILE A 92 -6.90 -2.36 4.23
C ILE A 92 -8.12 -2.46 5.14
N LEU A 93 -7.97 -3.13 6.27
CA LEU A 93 -9.01 -3.27 7.29
C LEU A 93 -8.68 -2.39 8.50
N THR A 94 -9.63 -1.57 8.92
CA THR A 94 -9.44 -0.69 10.07
C THR A 94 -10.50 -0.92 11.13
N LEU A 95 -10.11 -0.80 12.40
CA LEU A 95 -11.01 -0.88 13.55
C LEU A 95 -10.91 0.42 14.35
N SER A 96 -12.04 1.12 14.52
CA SER A 96 -12.13 2.32 15.34
C SER A 96 -12.32 2.02 16.82
N ALA A 97 -12.11 3.03 17.68
CA ALA A 97 -12.29 2.89 19.12
C ALA A 97 -13.76 2.67 19.54
N SER A 98 -14.71 3.24 18.78
CA SER A 98 -16.16 3.03 18.96
C SER A 98 -16.63 1.67 18.44
N GLY A 99 -15.79 0.95 17.68
CA GLY A 99 -16.04 -0.41 17.23
C GLY A 99 -16.61 -0.53 15.82
N THR A 100 -16.39 0.47 14.97
CA THR A 100 -16.58 0.36 13.53
C THR A 100 -15.39 -0.40 12.95
N LEU A 101 -15.68 -1.54 12.31
CA LEU A 101 -14.72 -2.25 11.46
C LEU A 101 -15.07 -1.92 10.01
N ALA A 102 -14.09 -1.47 9.23
CA ALA A 102 -14.29 -1.08 7.84
C ALA A 102 -13.14 -1.60 6.97
N LEU A 103 -13.52 -2.25 5.86
CA LEU A 103 -12.63 -2.74 4.81
C LEU A 103 -12.59 -1.71 3.69
N TYR A 104 -11.39 -1.31 3.30
CA TYR A 104 -11.11 -0.35 2.25
C TYR A 104 -10.35 -1.03 1.14
N GLU A 105 -10.70 -0.68 -0.09
CA GLU A 105 -9.85 -0.94 -1.26
C GLU A 105 -8.49 -0.28 -1.05
N SER A 106 -7.42 -0.84 -1.62
CA SER A 106 -6.21 -0.05 -1.85
C SER A 106 -6.54 1.15 -2.74
N ALA A 107 -5.65 2.12 -2.82
CA ALA A 107 -5.81 3.19 -3.80
C ALA A 107 -4.76 3.18 -4.89
N GLY A 108 -3.98 2.10 -4.95
CA GLY A 108 -2.86 1.92 -5.88
C GLY A 108 -1.81 3.03 -5.83
N GLU A 109 -0.85 2.91 -6.76
CA GLU A 109 0.44 3.59 -6.93
C GLU A 109 0.62 5.06 -6.45
N ARG A 110 -0.42 5.88 -6.22
CA ARG A 110 -0.23 7.36 -6.15
C ARG A 110 -1.10 8.20 -5.23
N THR A 111 -2.05 7.65 -4.47
CA THR A 111 -3.04 8.55 -3.83
C THR A 111 -2.74 8.94 -2.38
N GLY A 112 -1.73 8.33 -1.73
CA GLY A 112 -1.40 8.60 -0.34
C GLY A 112 -2.60 8.43 0.61
N THR A 113 -3.57 7.61 0.22
CA THR A 113 -4.79 7.35 0.99
C THR A 113 -5.44 6.03 0.56
N THR A 114 -6.37 5.46 1.32
CA THR A 114 -7.14 4.28 0.90
C THR A 114 -8.15 4.59 -0.21
N GLY A 115 -8.63 3.55 -0.89
CA GLY A 115 -9.74 3.61 -1.83
C GLY A 115 -11.10 3.73 -1.14
N LYS A 116 -12.16 3.26 -1.81
CA LYS A 116 -13.52 3.30 -1.27
C LYS A 116 -13.71 2.27 -0.14
N VAL A 117 -14.70 2.52 0.73
CA VAL A 117 -15.15 1.51 1.70
C VAL A 117 -15.86 0.39 0.93
N LEU A 118 -15.31 -0.83 0.98
CA LEU A 118 -15.89 -2.03 0.38
C LEU A 118 -16.95 -2.65 1.30
N TRP A 119 -16.70 -2.60 2.61
CA TRP A 119 -17.61 -3.15 3.62
C TRP A 119 -17.40 -2.44 4.96
N SER A 120 -18.46 -2.32 5.76
CA SER A 120 -18.36 -1.86 7.15
C SER A 120 -19.39 -2.50 8.08
N GLY A 121 -19.06 -2.55 9.36
CA GLY A 121 -19.95 -3.02 10.42
C GLY A 121 -19.58 -2.44 11.79
N THR A 122 -20.54 -2.36 12.70
CA THR A 122 -20.35 -1.81 14.06
C THR A 122 -20.42 -2.91 15.13
N GLY A 123 -20.04 -2.57 16.37
CA GLY A 123 -20.13 -3.51 17.50
C GLY A 123 -18.89 -4.39 17.70
N TRP A 124 -17.78 -4.08 17.03
CA TRP A 124 -16.52 -4.85 17.12
C TRP A 124 -15.69 -4.54 18.37
N GLN A 125 -15.98 -3.45 19.08
CA GLN A 125 -15.33 -3.08 20.35
C GLN A 125 -15.58 -4.10 21.47
N LYS A 126 -16.52 -5.04 21.28
CA LYS A 126 -16.75 -6.17 22.20
C LYS A 126 -15.63 -7.22 22.18
N TYR A 127 -14.79 -7.24 21.15
CA TYR A 127 -13.68 -8.17 21.04
C TYR A 127 -12.38 -7.54 21.56
N ASN A 128 -11.60 -8.34 22.30
CA ASN A 128 -10.30 -7.90 22.82
C ASN A 128 -9.26 -7.75 21.72
N LYS A 129 -9.36 -8.56 20.67
CA LYS A 129 -8.44 -8.54 19.53
C LYS A 129 -9.15 -8.97 18.25
N VAL A 130 -8.80 -8.31 17.16
CA VAL A 130 -9.12 -8.72 15.80
C VAL A 130 -7.80 -9.06 15.10
N SER A 131 -7.80 -10.09 14.26
CA SER A 131 -6.63 -10.53 13.49
C SER A 131 -7.04 -10.92 12.09
N ALA A 132 -6.24 -10.53 11.09
CA ALA A 132 -6.39 -10.92 9.70
C ALA A 132 -5.17 -11.78 9.31
N PRO A 133 -5.27 -13.12 9.28
CA PRO A 133 -4.15 -13.98 8.95
C PRO A 133 -3.79 -14.00 7.46
N GLY A 134 -4.61 -13.41 6.61
CA GLY A 134 -4.46 -13.43 5.15
C GLY A 134 -4.83 -14.78 4.55
N ASP A 135 -4.24 -15.10 3.39
CA ASP A 135 -4.46 -16.38 2.72
C ASP A 135 -4.01 -17.58 3.60
N LEU A 136 -4.89 -18.59 3.66
CA LEU A 136 -4.72 -19.81 4.44
C LEU A 136 -4.85 -21.08 3.59
N ASN A 137 -5.13 -20.98 2.28
CA ASN A 137 -5.42 -22.13 1.44
C ASN A 137 -4.44 -22.36 0.29
N GLY A 138 -3.65 -21.36 -0.12
CA GLY A 138 -2.52 -21.51 -1.05
C GLY A 138 -2.89 -21.54 -2.52
#